data_AF-A0A849PPN9-F1
#
_entry.id   AF-A0A849PPN9-F1
#
_cell.length_a   1.000
_cell.length_b   1.000
_cell.length_c   1.000
_cell.angle_alpha   90.00
_cell.angle_beta   90.00
_cell.angle_gamma   90.00
#
_symmetry.space_group_name_H-M   'P 1'
#
loop_
_entity.id
_entity.type
_entity.pdbx_description
1 polymer ?
#
loop_
_entity_poly.entity_id
_entity_poly.type
_entity_poly.pdbx_seq_one_letter_code
_entity_poly.pdbx_strand_id
1 'polypeptide(L)'
;MSSDLIHELKRKAVHLTSIIIVLVYLAFGQQTILLLLTVYLIAILEIEYFRIEWGKKLPLVHSLLREKETGRLGGHVFFTIGCIIAISVFPEEIASAAILMTTFGDASAAIFGKAFGRTWIPGLKDRAVEGCAAEFIVDV
;
A
#
# COMPACT_ATOMS: atom_id res chain seq x y z
N MET A 1 -8.53 -8.61 -20.66
CA MET A 1 -8.27 -7.68 -19.54
C MET A 1 -7.49 -6.49 -20.08
N SER A 2 -7.85 -5.25 -19.72
CA SER A 2 -7.09 -4.07 -20.17
C SER A 2 -5.69 -4.06 -19.55
N SER A 3 -4.71 -3.52 -20.29
CA SER A 3 -3.32 -3.37 -19.83
C SER A 3 -3.23 -2.64 -18.48
N ASP A 4 -4.10 -1.65 -18.27
CA ASP A 4 -4.19 -0.84 -17.03
C ASP A 4 -4.64 -1.64 -15.81
N LEU A 5 -5.41 -2.70 -16.00
CA LEU A 5 -5.83 -3.58 -14.90
C LEU A 5 -4.69 -4.50 -14.48
N ILE A 6 -3.90 -5.01 -15.44
CA ILE A 6 -2.74 -5.88 -15.17
C ILE A 6 -1.66 -5.11 -14.41
N HIS A 7 -1.38 -3.85 -14.80
CA HIS A 7 -0.45 -3.00 -14.07
C HIS A 7 -0.93 -2.66 -12.65
N GLU A 8 -2.23 -2.45 -12.45
CA GLU A 8 -2.82 -2.21 -11.13
C GLU A 8 -2.70 -3.45 -10.22
N LEU A 9 -3.02 -4.63 -10.76
CA LEU A 9 -2.92 -5.90 -10.04
C LEU A 9 -1.47 -6.21 -9.65
N LYS A 10 -0.49 -5.97 -10.54
CA LYS A 10 0.93 -6.13 -10.21
C LYS A 10 1.37 -5.24 -9.05
N ARG A 11 0.90 -4.00 -8.97
CA ARG A 11 1.20 -3.12 -7.83
C ARG A 11 0.51 -3.58 -6.55
N LYS A 12 -0.75 -3.99 -6.62
CA LYS A 12 -1.49 -4.48 -5.43
C LYS A 12 -0.96 -5.82 -4.93
N ALA A 13 -0.38 -6.64 -5.81
CA ALA A 13 0.37 -7.82 -5.41
C ALA A 13 1.61 -7.48 -4.57
N VAL A 14 2.26 -6.33 -4.81
CA VAL A 14 3.33 -5.85 -3.92
C VAL A 14 2.78 -5.47 -2.56
N HIS A 15 1.55 -4.96 -2.46
CA HIS A 15 0.94 -4.71 -1.15
C HIS A 15 0.54 -5.98 -0.39
N LEU A 16 0.45 -7.16 -1.02
CA LEU A 16 0.27 -8.43 -0.28
C LEU A 16 1.44 -8.73 0.66
N THR A 17 2.60 -8.06 0.54
CA THR A 17 3.67 -8.16 1.54
C THR A 17 3.23 -7.66 2.91
N SER A 18 2.16 -6.87 3.02
CA SER A 18 1.57 -6.50 4.31
C SER A 18 1.01 -7.68 5.09
N ILE A 19 0.60 -8.75 4.40
CA ILE A 19 0.18 -9.99 5.06
C ILE A 19 1.38 -10.58 5.82
N ILE A 20 2.59 -10.48 5.25
CA ILE A 20 3.82 -10.90 5.94
C ILE A 20 4.06 -10.04 7.18
N ILE A 21 3.79 -8.73 7.12
CA ILE A 21 3.89 -7.84 8.29
C ILE A 21 3.01 -8.35 9.43
N VAL A 22 1.75 -8.67 9.15
CA VAL A 22 0.81 -9.19 10.15
C VAL A 22 1.23 -10.58 10.64
N LEU A 23 1.62 -11.49 9.76
CA LEU A 23 2.08 -12.82 10.15
C LEU A 23 3.32 -12.78 11.05
N VAL A 24 4.29 -11.91 10.74
CA VAL A 24 5.48 -11.71 11.57
C VAL A 24 5.12 -11.05 12.89
N TYR A 25 4.17 -10.11 12.90
CA TYR A 25 3.68 -9.50 14.13
C TYR A 25 3.07 -10.55 15.07
N LEU A 26 2.16 -11.39 14.56
CA LEU A 26 1.52 -12.45 15.35
C LEU A 26 2.51 -13.54 15.81
N ALA A 27 3.52 -13.87 14.99
CA ALA A 27 4.46 -14.95 15.30
C ALA A 27 5.61 -14.53 16.22
N PHE A 28 6.08 -13.28 16.12
CA PHE A 28 7.31 -12.82 16.79
C PHE A 28 7.11 -11.59 17.69
N GLY A 29 5.89 -11.06 17.75
CA GLY A 29 5.49 -9.97 18.64
C GLY A 29 5.89 -8.57 18.17
N GLN A 30 5.38 -7.59 18.90
CA GLN A 30 5.43 -6.15 18.58
C GLN A 30 6.87 -5.62 18.40
N GLN A 31 7.78 -5.98 19.31
CA GLN A 31 9.15 -5.46 19.30
C GLN A 31 9.91 -5.89 18.04
N THR A 32 9.76 -7.16 17.65
CA THR A 32 10.42 -7.71 16.47
C THR A 32 9.94 -7.02 15.20
N ILE A 33 8.61 -6.90 15.02
CA ILE A 33 8.08 -6.30 13.80
C ILE A 33 8.38 -4.80 13.72
N LEU A 34 8.33 -4.06 14.83
CA LEU A 34 8.68 -2.64 14.85
C LEU A 34 10.15 -2.41 14.48
N LEU A 35 11.07 -3.26 14.97
CA LEU A 35 12.47 -3.20 14.59
C LEU A 35 12.65 -3.43 13.08
N LEU A 36 12.03 -4.49 12.54
CA LEU A 36 12.10 -4.81 11.12
C LEU A 36 11.53 -3.70 10.24
N LEU A 37 10.36 -3.16 10.59
CA LEU A 37 9.74 -2.05 9.86
C LEU A 37 10.56 -0.76 9.95
N THR A 38 11.20 -0.49 11.09
CA THR A 38 12.05 0.70 11.25
C THR A 38 13.32 0.60 10.41
N VAL A 39 14.00 -0.55 10.44
CA VAL A 39 15.18 -0.80 9.58
C VAL A 39 14.78 -0.73 8.11
N TYR A 40 13.64 -1.32 7.74
CA TYR A 40 13.10 -1.22 6.40
C TYR A 40 12.81 0.23 6.00
N LEU A 41 12.19 1.02 6.88
CA LEU A 41 11.89 2.44 6.64
C LEU A 41 13.15 3.26 6.36
N ILE A 42 14.20 3.07 7.16
CA ILE A 42 15.48 3.77 6.95
C ILE A 42 16.05 3.39 5.58
N ALA A 43 16.09 2.10 5.26
CA ALA A 43 16.62 1.62 3.98
C ALA A 43 15.84 2.18 2.77
N ILE A 44 14.50 2.20 2.81
CA ILE A 44 13.71 2.77 1.71
C ILE A 44 13.86 4.28 1.60
N LEU A 45 14.00 5.01 2.72
CA LEU A 45 14.22 6.46 2.69
C LEU A 45 15.55 6.82 2.03
N GLU A 46 16.61 6.06 2.30
CA GLU A 46 17.90 6.23 1.61
C GLU A 46 17.73 5.97 0.11
N ILE A 47 17.12 4.84 -0.27
CA ILE A 47 16.88 4.49 -1.67
C ILE A 47 16.08 5.59 -2.40
N GLU A 48 15.02 6.09 -1.76
CA GLU A 48 14.16 7.15 -2.28
C GLU A 48 14.90 8.47 -2.42
N TYR A 49 15.76 8.83 -1.45
CA TYR A 49 16.66 9.98 -1.55
C TYR A 49 17.57 9.86 -2.78
N PHE A 50 18.24 8.71 -2.97
CA PHE A 50 19.08 8.50 -4.14
C PHE A 50 18.28 8.54 -5.46
N ARG A 51 17.05 8.02 -5.46
CA ARG A 51 16.17 8.02 -6.63
C ARG A 51 15.76 9.44 -7.03
N ILE A 52 15.36 10.26 -6.06
CA ILE A 52 14.80 11.60 -6.29
C ILE A 52 15.91 12.59 -6.62
N GLU A 53 17.00 12.61 -5.85
CA GLU A 53 18.07 13.60 -6.00
C GLU A 53 19.00 13.31 -7.18
N TRP A 54 19.40 12.04 -7.37
CA TRP A 54 20.35 11.67 -8.42
C TRP A 54 19.69 11.16 -9.70
N GLY A 55 18.35 11.09 -9.75
CA GLY A 55 17.60 10.63 -10.92
C GLY A 55 17.95 9.20 -11.36
N LYS A 56 18.61 8.41 -10.50
CA LYS A 56 19.00 7.03 -10.81
C LYS A 56 17.74 6.16 -10.87
N LYS A 57 17.38 5.75 -12.08
CA LYS A 57 16.28 4.81 -12.31
C LYS A 57 16.70 3.41 -11.83
N LEU A 58 16.36 3.07 -10.59
CA LEU A 58 16.42 1.70 -10.11
C LEU A 58 15.31 0.88 -10.81
N PRO A 59 15.63 -0.10 -11.68
CA PRO A 59 14.64 -0.74 -12.56
C PRO A 59 13.47 -1.37 -11.81
N LEU A 60 13.74 -1.97 -10.65
CA LEU A 60 12.73 -2.63 -9.81
C LEU A 60 11.77 -1.62 -9.14
N VAL A 61 12.28 -0.48 -8.69
CA VAL A 61 11.47 0.56 -8.04
C VAL A 61 10.68 1.35 -9.09
N HIS A 62 11.32 1.66 -10.22
CA HIS A 62 10.73 2.47 -11.29
C HIS A 62 9.54 1.79 -12.00
N SER A 63 9.54 0.46 -12.07
CA SER A 63 8.41 -0.32 -12.62
C SER A 63 7.13 -0.24 -11.76
N LEU A 64 7.28 0.06 -10.48
CA LEU A 64 6.18 0.10 -9.52
C LEU A 64 5.66 1.52 -9.24
N LEU A 65 6.43 2.55 -9.61
CA LEU A 65 6.08 3.95 -9.40
C LEU A 65 5.15 4.48 -10.50
N ARG A 66 4.15 5.29 -10.12
CA ARG A 66 3.38 6.09 -11.08
C ARG A 66 4.27 7.18 -11.67
N GLU A 67 4.00 7.61 -12.89
CA GLU A 67 4.63 8.80 -13.51
C GLU A 67 4.49 10.08 -12.66
N LYS A 68 3.51 10.12 -11.75
CA LYS A 68 3.29 11.22 -10.80
C LYS A 68 4.17 11.14 -9.54
N GLU A 69 4.81 10.00 -9.30
CA GLU A 69 5.62 9.69 -8.12
C GLU A 69 7.13 9.74 -8.42
N THR A 70 7.52 10.09 -9.64
CA THR A 70 8.94 10.16 -10.06
C THR A 70 9.76 11.19 -9.29
N GLY A 71 9.13 12.23 -8.74
CA GLY A 71 9.79 13.28 -7.94
C GLY A 71 9.29 13.38 -6.50
N ARG A 72 8.59 12.36 -5.97
CA ARG A 72 8.03 12.35 -4.60
C ARG A 72 8.27 11.00 -3.96
N LEU A 73 8.23 10.95 -2.63
CA LEU A 73 8.28 9.68 -1.90
C LEU A 73 7.15 8.76 -2.36
N GLY A 74 7.49 7.49 -2.62
CA GLY A 74 6.54 6.48 -3.04
C GLY A 74 5.55 6.10 -1.93
N GLY A 75 4.38 5.59 -2.32
CA GLY A 75 3.33 5.18 -1.37
C GLY A 75 3.78 4.16 -0.31
N HIS A 76 4.78 3.34 -0.63
CA HIS A 76 5.37 2.36 0.29
C HIS A 76 5.98 3.00 1.55
N VAL A 77 6.56 4.21 1.45
CA VAL A 77 7.08 4.95 2.61
C VAL A 77 5.96 5.30 3.58
N PHE A 78 4.89 5.90 3.06
CA PHE A 78 3.72 6.27 3.86
C PHE A 78 3.02 5.06 4.46
N PHE A 79 2.91 3.97 3.70
CA PHE A 79 2.35 2.71 4.18
C PHE A 79 3.16 2.14 5.35
N THR A 80 4.50 2.09 5.24
CA THR A 80 5.37 1.63 6.34
C THR A 80 5.24 2.50 7.58
N ILE A 81 5.20 3.82 7.44
CA ILE A 81 4.98 4.74 8.57
C ILE A 81 3.61 4.46 9.20
N GLY A 82 2.56 4.27 8.39
CA GLY A 82 1.23 3.91 8.88
C GLY A 82 1.22 2.60 9.67
N CYS A 83 1.92 1.57 9.19
CA CYS A 83 2.05 0.29 9.90
C CYS A 83 2.77 0.46 11.25
N ILE A 84 3.87 1.21 11.29
CA ILE A 84 4.62 1.48 12.53
C ILE A 84 3.73 2.19 13.54
N ILE A 85 3.00 3.24 13.12
CA ILE A 85 2.07 3.97 13.99
C ILE A 85 0.96 3.02 14.48
N ALA A 86 0.34 2.25 13.59
CA ALA A 86 -0.75 1.37 13.95
C ALA A 86 -0.32 0.34 15.01
N ILE A 87 0.81 -0.34 14.78
CA ILE A 87 1.38 -1.34 15.69
C ILE A 87 1.86 -0.72 17.01
N SER A 88 2.31 0.55 17.01
CA SER A 88 2.79 1.20 18.23
C SER A 88 1.66 1.67 19.14
N VAL A 89 0.53 2.09 18.55
CA VAL A 89 -0.54 2.80 19.26
C VAL A 89 -1.71 1.90 19.63
N PHE A 90 -2.01 0.90 18.81
CA PHE A 90 -3.20 0.07 18.97
C PHE A 90 -2.88 -1.35 19.47
N PRO A 91 -3.86 -2.03 20.13
CA PRO A 91 -3.81 -3.46 20.37
C PRO A 91 -3.55 -4.27 19.11
N GLU A 92 -2.95 -5.45 19.27
CA GLU A 92 -2.50 -6.32 18.17
C GLU A 92 -3.62 -6.63 17.16
N GLU A 93 -4.82 -6.89 17.65
CA GLU A 93 -5.98 -7.22 16.84
C GLU A 93 -6.43 -6.02 16.00
N ILE A 94 -6.44 -4.82 16.59
CA ILE A 94 -6.85 -3.57 15.94
C ILE A 94 -5.80 -3.15 14.90
N ALA A 95 -4.52 -3.22 15.26
CA ALA A 95 -3.43 -2.90 14.34
C ALA A 95 -3.41 -3.87 13.15
N SER A 96 -3.58 -5.18 13.40
CA SER A 96 -3.64 -6.20 12.36
C SER A 96 -4.84 -5.98 11.43
N ALA A 97 -6.03 -5.72 11.99
CA ALA A 97 -7.22 -5.40 11.20
C ALA A 97 -6.99 -4.18 10.30
N ALA A 98 -6.47 -3.07 10.84
CA ALA A 98 -6.21 -1.85 10.07
C ALA A 98 -5.24 -2.09 8.89
N ILE A 99 -4.18 -2.88 9.10
CA ILE A 99 -3.21 -3.21 8.04
C ILE A 99 -3.87 -4.09 6.97
N LEU A 100 -4.67 -5.10 7.37
CA LEU A 100 -5.35 -6.00 6.44
C LEU A 100 -6.46 -5.29 5.66
N MET A 101 -7.25 -4.43 6.30
CA MET A 101 -8.26 -3.57 5.65
C MET A 101 -7.60 -2.68 4.59
N THR A 102 -6.50 -2.00 4.94
CA THR A 102 -5.74 -1.20 3.95
C THR A 102 -5.27 -2.05 2.75
N THR A 103 -4.99 -3.34 2.97
CA THR A 103 -4.47 -4.23 1.93
C THR A 103 -5.57 -4.77 1.04
N PHE A 104 -6.59 -5.40 1.63
CA PHE A 104 -7.66 -6.06 0.90
C PHE A 104 -8.74 -5.09 0.46
N GLY A 105 -9.06 -4.09 1.29
CA GLY A 105 -9.99 -3.02 0.99
C GLY A 105 -9.54 -2.20 -0.20
N ASP A 106 -8.32 -1.62 -0.17
CA ASP A 106 -7.79 -0.86 -1.31
C ASP A 106 -7.70 -1.75 -2.56
N ALA A 107 -7.25 -3.01 -2.43
CA ALA A 107 -7.20 -3.94 -3.55
C ALA A 107 -8.57 -4.13 -4.21
N SER A 108 -9.60 -4.33 -3.39
CA SER A 108 -10.99 -4.51 -3.82
C SER A 108 -11.53 -3.23 -4.46
N ALA A 109 -11.33 -2.05 -3.84
CA ALA A 109 -11.74 -0.78 -4.43
C ALA A 109 -11.21 -0.57 -5.84
N ALA A 110 -9.94 -0.90 -6.08
CA ALA A 110 -9.35 -0.72 -7.40
C ALA A 110 -9.82 -1.76 -8.42
N ILE A 111 -9.96 -3.03 -8.02
CA ILE A 111 -10.46 -4.09 -8.91
C ILE A 111 -11.89 -3.78 -9.33
N PHE A 112 -12.77 -3.55 -8.36
CA PHE A 112 -14.19 -3.30 -8.63
C PHE A 112 -14.42 -1.93 -9.25
N GLY A 113 -13.70 -0.90 -8.81
CA GLY A 113 -13.79 0.44 -9.40
C GLY A 113 -13.36 0.48 -10.86
N LYS A 114 -12.32 -0.28 -11.26
CA LYS A 114 -11.91 -0.36 -12.68
C LYS A 114 -12.76 -1.31 -13.51
N ALA A 115 -13.18 -2.45 -12.95
CA ALA A 115 -13.91 -3.48 -13.70
C ALA A 115 -15.40 -3.16 -13.85
N PHE A 116 -16.01 -2.53 -12.84
CA PHE A 116 -17.45 -2.30 -12.77
C PHE A 116 -17.84 -0.84 -12.52
N GLY A 117 -16.88 0.08 -12.43
CA GLY A 117 -17.15 1.50 -12.16
C GLY A 117 -18.06 2.13 -13.22
N ARG A 118 -19.24 2.57 -12.78
CA ARG A 118 -20.22 3.30 -13.61
C ARG A 118 -20.48 4.68 -13.03
N THR A 119 -20.47 4.78 -11.70
CA THR A 119 -20.79 6.01 -10.98
C THR A 119 -19.50 6.63 -10.44
N TRP A 120 -18.92 7.55 -11.20
CA TRP A 120 -17.67 8.23 -10.83
C TRP A 120 -17.93 9.42 -9.91
N ILE A 121 -17.15 9.54 -8.84
CA ILE A 121 -17.34 10.59 -7.82
C ILE A 121 -16.84 11.93 -8.37
N PRO A 122 -17.70 12.97 -8.50
CA PRO A 122 -17.27 14.28 -8.98
C PRO A 122 -16.17 14.89 -8.11
N GLY A 123 -15.12 15.41 -8.73
CA GLY A 123 -13.98 16.01 -8.02
C GLY A 123 -12.90 15.03 -7.55
N LEU A 124 -13.13 13.71 -7.63
CA LEU A 124 -12.12 12.69 -7.31
C LEU A 124 -11.64 11.98 -8.58
N LYS A 125 -10.32 12.01 -8.81
CA LYS A 125 -9.73 11.33 -9.97
C LYS A 125 -9.68 9.81 -9.74
N ASP A 126 -10.16 9.05 -10.71
CA ASP A 126 -10.11 7.58 -10.75
C ASP A 126 -10.79 6.90 -9.55
N ARG A 127 -11.86 7.49 -9.00
CA ARG A 127 -12.65 6.92 -7.90
C ARG A 127 -14.11 6.72 -8.31
N ALA A 128 -14.56 5.47 -8.26
CA ALA A 128 -15.94 5.07 -8.54
C ALA A 128 -16.63 4.62 -7.25
N VAL A 129 -17.93 4.90 -7.12
CA VAL A 129 -18.76 4.51 -5.97
C VAL A 129 -18.76 2.99 -5.79
N GLU A 130 -18.76 2.23 -6.89
CA GLU A 130 -18.72 0.77 -6.86
C GLU A 130 -17.40 0.24 -6.24
N GLY A 131 -16.29 0.96 -6.45
CA GLY A 131 -15.03 0.65 -5.78
C GLY A 131 -15.09 0.92 -4.28
N CYS A 132 -15.59 2.08 -3.88
CA CYS A 132 -15.75 2.42 -2.46
C CYS A 132 -16.70 1.44 -1.73
N ALA A 133 -17.78 1.02 -2.39
CA ALA A 133 -18.68 0.03 -1.83
C ALA A 133 -18.01 -1.34 -1.66
N ALA A 134 -17.17 -1.75 -2.62
CA ALA A 134 -16.42 -3.01 -2.52
C ALA A 134 -15.40 -3.00 -1.37
N GLU A 135 -14.65 -1.90 -1.19
CA GLU A 135 -13.75 -1.73 -0.05
C GLU A 135 -14.51 -1.78 1.28
N PHE A 136 -15.61 -1.03 1.40
CA PHE A 136 -16.43 -1.02 2.61
C PHE A 136 -16.95 -2.42 2.97
N ILE A 137 -17.40 -3.21 1.99
CA ILE A 137 -17.89 -4.58 2.23
C ILE A 137 -16.77 -5.52 2.69
N VAL A 138 -15.54 -5.32 2.22
CA VAL A 138 -14.38 -6.15 2.60
C VAL A 138 -13.88 -5.80 4.01
N ASP A 139 -14.07 -4.56 4.42
CA ASP A 139 -13.55 -4.01 5.67
C ASP A 139 -14.50 -4.19 6.88
N VAL A 140 -15.73 -4.66 6.68
CA VAL A 140 -16.76 -4.91 7.72
C VAL A 140 -16.96 -6.38 7.97
#